data_AF-A0AAJ1BIV8-F1
#
_entry.id   AF-A0AAJ1BIV8-F1
#
_cell.length_a   1.000
_cell.length_b   1.000
_cell.length_c   1.000
_cell.angle_alpha   90.00
_cell.angle_beta   90.00
_cell.angle_gamma   90.00
#
_symmetry.space_group_name_H-M   'P 1'
#
loop_
_entity.id
_entity.type
_entity.pdbx_description
1 polymer ?
#
loop_
_entity_poly.entity_id
_entity_poly.type
_entity_poly.pdbx_seq_one_letter_code
_entity_poly.pdbx_strand_id
1 'polypeptide(L)'
;MAFIPQRQRSAVNSAPMVTDTPKRIQNKVYRQCALDGFHARIERELSGQSTALVPLYSHHATRQSFYEQGWHAVTPLHLMKAQAKARTASSNTQSHSQSATRTLP
;
A
#
# COMPACT_ATOMS: atom_id res chain seq x y z
N MET A 1 63.35 22.84 -4.36
CA MET A 1 62.19 22.02 -3.93
C MET A 1 61.04 22.98 -3.65
N ALA A 2 60.04 23.05 -4.52
CA ALA A 2 58.94 24.02 -4.41
C ALA A 2 57.74 23.39 -3.70
N PHE A 3 57.31 24.00 -2.59
CA PHE A 3 56.18 23.58 -1.76
C PHE A 3 54.87 24.09 -2.40
N ILE A 4 54.02 23.18 -2.88
CA ILE A 4 52.69 23.51 -3.41
C ILE A 4 51.68 23.40 -2.25
N PRO A 5 51.02 24.49 -1.81
CA PRO A 5 50.02 24.38 -0.75
C PRO A 5 48.75 23.72 -1.30
N GLN A 6 48.43 22.53 -0.81
CA GLN A 6 47.14 21.88 -1.05
C GLN A 6 46.04 22.70 -0.32
N ARG A 7 45.10 23.24 -1.09
CA ARG A 7 43.84 23.80 -0.56
C ARG A 7 43.01 22.67 0.03
N GLN A 8 43.08 22.48 1.35
CA GLN A 8 42.06 21.77 2.11
C GLN A 8 40.72 22.49 1.94
N ARG A 9 39.84 21.96 1.08
CA ARG A 9 38.43 22.35 1.09
C ARG A 9 37.73 21.49 2.13
N SER A 10 37.38 22.10 3.25
CA SER A 10 36.59 21.52 4.34
C SER A 10 35.36 20.78 3.81
N ALA A 11 35.31 19.47 4.02
CA ALA A 11 34.17 18.62 3.71
C ALA A 11 33.06 18.76 4.78
N VAL A 12 32.61 19.98 5.07
CA VAL A 12 31.62 20.27 6.12
C VAL A 12 30.17 20.22 5.60
N ASN A 13 29.92 19.95 4.31
CA ASN A 13 28.56 19.87 3.75
C ASN A 13 28.40 18.79 2.68
N SER A 14 28.72 17.53 3.00
CA SER A 14 28.52 16.41 2.06
C SER A 14 27.84 15.21 2.70
N ALA A 15 26.81 15.45 3.51
CA ALA A 15 25.74 14.46 3.63
C ALA A 15 24.71 14.83 2.55
N PRO A 16 24.56 14.08 1.43
CA PRO A 16 23.31 14.16 0.72
C PRO A 16 22.27 13.69 1.72
N MET A 17 21.33 14.58 2.08
CA MET A 17 20.06 14.16 2.63
C MET A 17 19.46 13.23 1.57
N VAL A 18 19.76 11.94 1.65
CA VAL A 18 19.11 10.90 0.86
C VAL A 18 17.69 10.89 1.38
N THR A 19 16.87 11.77 0.81
CA THR A 19 15.45 11.59 0.76
C THR A 19 15.25 10.37 -0.14
N ASP A 20 15.39 9.19 0.46
CA ASP A 20 15.04 7.90 -0.13
C ASP A 20 13.51 7.90 -0.29
N THR A 21 13.03 8.75 -1.19
CA THR A 21 11.66 8.73 -1.65
C THR A 21 11.48 7.33 -2.22
N PRO A 22 10.55 6.52 -1.68
CA PRO A 22 10.46 5.12 -2.05
C PRO A 22 10.32 5.04 -3.56
N LYS A 23 11.31 4.46 -4.22
CA LYS A 23 11.45 4.47 -5.67
C LYS A 23 10.17 3.90 -6.26
N ARG A 24 9.33 4.79 -6.82
CA ARG A 24 8.01 4.43 -7.34
C ARG A 24 8.18 3.27 -8.32
N ILE A 25 7.49 2.16 -8.05
CA ILE A 25 7.50 0.99 -8.91
C ILE A 25 7.00 1.40 -10.30
N GLN A 26 7.91 1.46 -11.27
CA GLN A 26 7.62 1.91 -12.63
C GLN A 26 6.83 0.86 -13.42
N ASN A 27 7.12 -0.42 -13.16
CA ASN A 27 6.43 -1.51 -13.84
C ASN A 27 5.00 -1.66 -13.30
N LYS A 28 4.03 -1.48 -14.19
CA LYS A 28 2.59 -1.59 -13.89
C LYS A 28 2.25 -2.93 -13.23
N VAL A 29 2.84 -4.03 -13.69
CA VAL A 29 2.54 -5.37 -13.18
C VAL A 29 2.94 -5.51 -11.71
N TYR A 30 4.16 -5.07 -11.36
CA TYR A 30 4.66 -5.14 -9.99
C TYR A 30 3.90 -4.19 -9.06
N ARG A 31 3.52 -3.02 -9.57
CA ARG A 31 2.65 -2.09 -8.83
C ARG A 31 1.28 -2.72 -8.55
N GLN A 32 0.72 -3.45 -9.50
CA GLN A 32 -0.53 -4.19 -9.28
C GLN A 32 -0.36 -5.27 -8.22
N CYS A 33 0.71 -6.08 -8.28
CA CYS A 33 0.96 -7.10 -7.25
C CYS A 33 1.05 -6.50 -5.83
N ALA A 34 1.71 -5.34 -5.68
CA ALA A 34 1.77 -4.65 -4.39
C ALA A 34 0.39 -4.13 -3.94
N LEU A 35 -0.42 -3.60 -4.85
CA LEU A 35 -1.79 -3.16 -4.52
C LEU A 35 -2.70 -4.33 -4.16
N ASP A 36 -2.55 -5.47 -4.85
CA ASP A 36 -3.31 -6.69 -4.57
C ASP A 36 -3.00 -7.20 -3.16
N GLY A 37 -1.73 -7.22 -2.76
CA GLY A 37 -1.32 -7.60 -1.39
C GLY A 37 -1.87 -6.67 -0.32
N PHE A 38 -1.91 -5.38 -0.61
CA PHE A 38 -2.51 -4.38 0.27
C PHE A 38 -4.02 -4.60 0.46
N HIS A 39 -4.76 -4.83 -0.63
CA HIS A 39 -6.20 -5.10 -0.56
C HIS A 39 -6.50 -6.42 0.13
N ALA A 40 -5.79 -7.50 -0.22
CA ALA A 40 -5.99 -8.81 0.37
C ALA A 40 -5.78 -8.81 1.89
N ARG A 41 -4.82 -8.01 2.38
CA ARG A 41 -4.61 -7.83 3.83
C ARG A 41 -5.81 -7.14 4.48
N ILE A 42 -6.32 -6.07 3.88
CA ILE A 42 -7.51 -5.35 4.39
C ILE A 42 -8.73 -6.28 4.43
N GLU A 43 -8.96 -7.06 3.37
CA GLU A 43 -10.08 -8.00 3.31
C GLU A 43 -9.98 -9.12 4.37
N ARG A 44 -8.77 -9.63 4.63
CA ARG A 44 -8.55 -10.59 5.73
C ARG A 44 -8.82 -10.00 7.10
N GLU A 45 -8.34 -8.79 7.36
CA GLU A 45 -8.60 -8.10 8.64
C GLU A 45 -10.10 -7.82 8.82
N LEU A 46 -10.80 -7.39 7.75
CA LEU A 46 -12.24 -7.17 7.79
C LEU A 46 -13.05 -8.45 8.02
N SER A 47 -12.56 -9.60 7.53
CA SER A 47 -13.17 -10.91 7.78
C SER A 47 -12.75 -11.53 9.11
N GLY A 48 -11.88 -10.88 9.89
CA GLY A 48 -11.38 -11.37 11.18
C GLY A 48 -10.45 -12.59 11.07
N GLN A 49 -9.86 -12.83 9.90
CA GLN A 49 -8.93 -13.94 9.68
C GLN A 49 -7.52 -13.62 10.18
N SER A 50 -6.75 -14.66 10.49
CA SER A 50 -5.33 -14.50 10.86
C SER A 50 -4.52 -13.94 9.69
N THR A 51 -3.76 -12.90 10.00
CA THR A 51 -2.95 -12.17 9.03
C THR A 51 -1.45 -12.26 9.32
N ALA A 52 -1.07 -13.16 10.22
CA ALA A 52 0.32 -13.44 10.57
C ALA A 52 1.14 -13.99 9.39
N LEU A 53 0.49 -14.69 8.46
CA LEU A 53 1.13 -15.31 7.30
C LEU A 53 0.72 -14.59 6.02
N VAL A 54 1.73 -14.23 5.21
CA VAL A 54 1.52 -13.73 3.86
C VAL A 54 1.14 -14.90 2.97
N PRO A 55 -0.02 -14.86 2.28
CA PRO A 55 -0.39 -15.92 1.35
C PRO A 55 0.53 -15.91 0.12
N LEU A 56 0.74 -17.08 -0.45
CA LEU A 56 1.43 -17.21 -1.72
C LEU A 56 0.56 -16.60 -2.84
N TYR A 57 1.05 -15.56 -3.49
CA TYR A 57 0.40 -14.90 -4.62
C TYR A 57 0.89 -15.45 -5.96
N SER A 58 2.19 -15.67 -6.10
CA SER A 58 2.79 -16.19 -7.34
C SER A 58 4.08 -16.97 -7.04
N HIS A 59 4.38 -17.99 -7.84
CA HIS A 59 5.65 -18.71 -7.76
C HIS A 59 6.85 -17.90 -8.27
N HIS A 60 6.61 -16.74 -8.92
CA HIS A 60 7.69 -15.83 -9.31
C HIS A 60 8.15 -14.99 -8.12
N ALA A 61 9.41 -15.20 -7.70
CA ALA A 61 10.01 -14.53 -6.54
C ALA A 61 9.83 -13.00 -6.52
N THR A 62 10.04 -12.32 -7.65
CA THR A 62 9.89 -10.85 -7.73
C THR A 62 8.46 -10.40 -7.49
N ARG A 63 7.47 -11.11 -8.06
CA ARG A 63 6.05 -10.77 -7.89
C ARG A 63 5.60 -11.03 -6.46
N GLN A 64 6.06 -12.13 -5.87
CA GLN A 64 5.80 -12.48 -4.48
C GLN A 64 6.38 -11.43 -3.53
N SER A 65 7.61 -10.96 -3.75
CA SER A 65 8.23 -9.92 -2.93
C SER A 65 7.45 -8.60 -2.97
N PHE A 66 6.97 -8.16 -4.14
CA PHE A 66 6.15 -6.94 -4.23
C PHE A 66 4.79 -7.11 -3.55
N TYR A 67 4.21 -8.31 -3.62
CA TYR A 67 2.97 -8.63 -2.90
C TYR A 67 3.18 -8.57 -1.38
N GLU A 68 4.27 -9.13 -0.87
CA GLU A 68 4.68 -9.05 0.55
C GLU A 68 4.88 -7.60 1.00
N GLN A 69 5.56 -6.78 0.21
CA GLN A 69 5.72 -5.35 0.50
C GLN A 69 4.37 -4.64 0.63
N GLY A 70 3.42 -4.95 -0.27
CA GLY A 70 2.06 -4.44 -0.20
C GLY A 70 1.29 -4.90 1.03
N TRP A 71 1.44 -6.18 1.40
CA TRP A 71 0.83 -6.79 2.58
C TRP A 71 1.31 -6.13 3.87
N HIS A 72 2.61 -5.85 3.99
CA HIS A 72 3.20 -5.21 5.17
C HIS A 72 3.01 -3.68 5.21
N ALA A 73 2.69 -3.05 4.08
CA ALA A 73 2.40 -1.62 4.02
C ALA A 73 1.05 -1.23 4.67
N VAL A 74 0.19 -2.20 5.00
CA VAL A 74 -1.10 -1.92 5.64
C VAL A 74 -0.90 -1.46 7.09
N THR A 75 -1.14 -0.18 7.31
CA THR A 75 -1.19 0.44 8.64
C THR A 75 -2.60 0.37 9.25
N PRO A 76 -2.73 0.49 10.58
CA PRO A 76 -4.03 0.53 11.25
C PRO A 76 -4.97 1.63 10.71
N LEU A 77 -4.42 2.75 10.25
CA LEU A 77 -5.19 3.85 9.65
C LEU A 77 -5.94 3.40 8.39
N HIS A 78 -5.32 2.53 7.57
CA HIS A 78 -5.97 1.98 6.39
C HIS A 78 -7.12 1.04 6.75
N LEU A 79 -6.98 0.27 7.83
CA LEU A 79 -8.04 -0.59 8.35
C LEU A 79 -9.23 0.23 8.86
N MET A 80 -8.99 1.28 9.64
CA MET A 80 -10.04 2.19 10.10
C MET A 80 -10.79 2.82 8.92
N LYS A 81 -10.05 3.28 7.90
CA LYS A 81 -10.64 3.84 6.68
C LYS A 81 -11.47 2.80 5.92
N ALA A 82 -11.00 1.56 5.82
CA ALA A 82 -11.72 0.48 5.16
C ALA A 82 -13.01 0.10 5.91
N GLN A 83 -12.96 0.02 7.24
CA GLN A 83 -14.15 -0.21 8.08
C GLN A 83 -15.17 0.92 7.94
N ALA A 84 -14.72 2.18 7.95
CA ALA A 84 -15.60 3.33 7.73
C ALA A 84 -16.29 3.26 6.35
N LYS A 85 -15.56 2.88 5.30
CA LYS A 85 -16.12 2.69 3.96
C LYS A 85 -17.13 1.53 3.89
N ALA A 86 -16.86 0.42 4.59
CA ALA A 86 -17.80 -0.71 4.64
C ALA A 86 -19.12 -0.33 5.34
N ARG A 87 -19.05 0.51 6.38
CA ARG A 87 -20.23 1.03 7.08
C ARG A 87 -21.09 1.91 6.17
N THR A 88 -20.49 2.84 5.41
CA THR A 88 -21.26 3.71 4.49
C THR A 88 -21.86 2.94 3.31
N ALA A 89 -21.13 1.95 2.78
CA ALA A 89 -21.67 1.10 1.71
C ALA A 89 -22.91 0.33 2.15
N SER A 90 -22.91 -0.22 3.38
CA SER A 90 -24.04 -0.96 3.93
C SER A 90 -25.30 -0.09 4.06
N SER A 91 -25.16 1.19 4.39
CA SER A 91 -26.30 2.13 4.44
C SER A 91 -26.88 2.49 3.07
N ASN A 92 -26.10 2.40 1.98
CA ASN A 92 -26.56 2.80 0.65
C ASN A 92 -27.37 1.69 -0.06
N THR A 93 -27.05 0.42 0.20
CA THR A 93 -27.71 -0.73 -0.45
C THR A 93 -29.17 -0.93 0.03
N GLN A 94 -29.49 -0.53 1.27
CA GLN A 94 -30.86 -0.62 1.79
C GLN A 94 -31.83 0.34 1.09
N SER A 95 -31.35 1.46 0.56
CA SER A 95 -32.18 2.49 -0.09
C SER A 95 -32.67 2.11 -1.48
N HIS A 96 -32.01 1.19 -2.18
CA HIS A 96 -32.41 0.77 -3.53
C HIS A 96 -33.51 -0.32 -3.55
N SER A 97 -33.74 -0.99 -2.42
CA SER A 97 -34.63 -2.16 -2.35
C SER A 97 -36.08 -1.82 -1.98
N GLN A 98 -36.39 -0.56 -1.64
CA GLN A 98 -37.72 -0.14 -1.16
C GLN A 98 -38.62 0.46 -2.26
N SER A 99 -38.14 0.56 -3.51
CA SER A 99 -38.82 1.31 -4.58
C SER A 99 -39.67 0.45 -5.53
N ALA A 100 -39.81 -0.86 -5.30
CA ALA A 100 -40.40 -1.80 -6.27
C ALA A 100 -41.81 -2.32 -5.94
N THR A 101 -42.48 -1.79 -4.90
CA THR A 101 -43.86 -2.20 -4.53
C THR A 101 -44.79 -0.99 -4.45
N ARG A 102 -45.04 -0.33 -5.59
CA ARG A 102 -46.09 0.68 -5.70
C ARG A 102 -46.87 0.51 -7.00
N THR A 103 -47.90 -0.33 -6.89
CA THR A 103 -49.27 -0.09 -7.38
C THR A 103 -49.45 0.35 -8.82
N LEU A 104 -50.09 -0.51 -9.63
CA LEU A 104 -51.04 -0.04 -10.64
C LEU A 104 -52.34 -0.88 -10.55
N PRO A 105 -53.52 -0.23 -10.58
CA PRO A 105 -54.84 -0.87 -10.65
C PRO A 105 -55.16 -1.42 -12.05
#